data_AF-A0A4P5Z760-F1
#
_entry.id   AF-A0A4P5Z760-F1
#
_cell.length_a   1.000
_cell.length_b   1.000
_cell.length_c   1.000
_cell.angle_alpha   90.00
_cell.angle_beta   90.00
_cell.angle_gamma   90.00
#
_symmetry.space_group_name_H-M   'P 1'
#
loop_
_entity.id
_entity.type
_entity.pdbx_description
1 polymer ?
#
loop_
_entity_poly.entity_id
_entity_poly.type
_entity_poly.pdbx_seq_one_letter_code
_entity_poly.pdbx_strand_id
1 'polypeptide(L)' 'MKRDVELLLLKLADGGRILRFSEPQSGLCLEKRLDSTESVARQKARWKHVFIAMLERELGTAG' A
#
# COMPACT_ATOMS: atom_id res chain seq x y z
N MET A 1 0.51 19.29 0.71
CA MET A 1 1.60 18.70 -0.09
C MET A 1 1.07 17.48 -0.81
N LYS A 2 1.35 17.34 -2.12
CA LYS A 2 1.09 16.09 -2.83
C LYS A 2 2.20 15.12 -2.40
N ARG A 3 1.86 14.01 -1.74
CA ARG A 3 2.83 12.99 -1.31
C ARG A 3 2.95 11.93 -2.41
N ASP A 4 4.18 11.53 -2.71
CA ASP A 4 4.46 10.56 -3.76
C ASP A 4 4.37 9.15 -3.18
N VAL A 5 3.16 8.61 -3.14
CA VAL A 5 2.92 7.20 -2.80
C VAL A 5 3.27 6.34 -4.00
N GLU A 6 4.30 5.52 -3.84
CA GLU A 6 4.70 4.51 -4.80
C GLU A 6 3.89 3.23 -4.62
N LEU A 7 3.69 2.50 -5.71
CA LEU A 7 2.99 1.22 -5.72
C LEU A 7 3.79 0.19 -6.50
N LEU A 8 4.09 -0.94 -5.86
CA LEU A 8 4.71 -2.09 -6.49
C LEU A 8 3.85 -3.34 -6.34
N LEU A 9 3.88 -4.19 -7.37
CA LEU A 9 3.27 -5.51 -7.35
C LEU A 9 4.39 -6.54 -7.56
N LEU A 10 4.79 -7.19 -6.47
CA LEU A 10 5.87 -8.18 -6.45
C LEU A 10 5.28 -9.56 -6.72
N LYS A 11 5.92 -10.34 -7.60
CA LYS A 11 5.63 -11.76 -7.80
C LYS A 11 6.52 -12.59 -6.88
N LEU A 12 5.94 -13.56 -6.20
CA LEU A 12 6.65 -14.49 -5.33
C LEU A 12 6.96 -15.77 -6.09
N ALA A 13 7.99 -16.51 -5.63
CA ALA A 13 8.39 -17.78 -6.20
C ALA A 13 7.27 -18.84 -6.14
N ASP A 14 6.39 -18.75 -5.14
CA ASP A 14 5.23 -19.63 -4.96
C ASP A 14 4.01 -19.25 -5.83
N GLY A 15 4.18 -18.33 -6.78
CA GLY A 15 3.09 -17.80 -7.62
C GLY A 15 2.20 -16.78 -6.91
N GLY A 16 2.42 -16.54 -5.62
CA GLY A 16 1.78 -15.47 -4.86
C GLY A 16 2.18 -14.08 -5.36
N ARG A 17 1.45 -13.06 -4.89
CA ARG A 17 1.76 -11.65 -5.20
C ARG A 17 1.69 -10.82 -3.94
N ILE A 18 2.61 -9.87 -3.79
CA ILE A 18 2.57 -8.84 -2.74
C ILE A 18 2.29 -7.49 -3.40
N LEU A 19 1.31 -6.79 -2.84
CA LEU A 19 1.08 -5.38 -3.09
C LEU A 19 1.85 -4.56 -2.05
N ARG A 20 2.77 -3.72 -2.51
CA ARG A 20 3.57 -2.83 -1.67
C ARG A 20 3.20 -1.38 -1.96
N PHE A 21 2.90 -0.61 -0.92
CA PHE A 21 2.85 0.84 -0.95
C PHE A 21 4.01 1.39 -0.15
N SER A 22 4.69 2.40 -0.67
CA SER A 22 5.78 3.10 0.01
C SER A 22 5.63 4.60 -0.16
N GLU A 23 6.08 5.36 0.83
CA GLU A 23 6.24 6.81 0.72
C GLU A 23 7.67 7.16 1.17
N PRO A 24 8.56 7.55 0.23
CA PRO A 24 9.99 7.67 0.51
C PRO A 24 10.36 8.69 1.60
N GLN A 25 9.60 9.77 1.78
CA GLN A 25 9.97 10.83 2.71
C GLN A 25 9.75 10.43 4.17
N SER A 26 8.65 9.74 4.46
CA SER A 26 8.33 9.19 5.78
C SER A 26 9.02 7.86 6.07
N GLY A 27 9.46 7.14 5.03
CA GLY A 27 9.97 5.78 5.15
C GLY A 27 8.90 4.73 5.46
N LEU A 28 7.61 5.10 5.44
CA LEU A 28 6.52 4.16 5.69
C LEU A 28 6.32 3.21 4.50
N CYS A 29 6.06 1.96 4.83
CA CYS A 29 5.82 0.89 3.87
C CYS A 29 4.69 -0.01 4.37
N LEU A 30 3.75 -0.33 3.48
CA LEU A 30 2.71 -1.34 3.70
C LEU A 30 2.85 -2.45 2.67
N GLU A 31 2.99 -3.68 3.15
CA GLU A 31 3.00 -4.87 2.32
C GLU A 31 1.81 -5.78 2.63
N LYS A 32 1.10 -6.19 1.57
CA LYS A 32 0.05 -7.17 1.67
C LYS A 32 0.12 -8.21 0.56
N ARG A 33 0.15 -9.48 0.97
CA ARG A 33 -0.08 -10.59 0.05
C ARG A 33 -1.50 -10.47 -0.50
N LEU A 34 -1.65 -10.55 -1.81
CA LEU A 34 -2.95 -10.51 -2.47
C LEU A 34 -3.67 -11.84 -2.28
N ASP A 35 -4.95 -11.75 -1.95
CA ASP A 35 -5.87 -12.87 -1.99
C ASP A 35 -6.18 -13.21 -3.47
N SER A 36 -6.05 -14.48 -3.85
CA SER A 36 -6.35 -14.94 -5.21
C SER A 36 -7.84 -15.00 -5.53
N THR A 37 -8.69 -15.00 -4.51
CA THR A 37 -10.16 -15.07 -4.63
C THR A 37 -10.80 -13.69 -4.80
N GLU A 38 -10.08 -12.61 -4.49
CA GLU A 38 -10.55 -11.23 -4.64
C GLU A 38 -9.92 -10.52 -5.85
N SER A 39 -10.66 -9.56 -6.41
CA SER A 39 -10.13 -8.68 -7.46
C SER A 39 -8.91 -7.90 -6.99
N VAL A 40 -7.84 -7.91 -7.79
CA VAL A 40 -6.63 -7.12 -7.55
C VAL A 40 -6.95 -5.63 -7.47
N ALA A 41 -7.89 -5.13 -8.28
CA ALA A 41 -8.28 -3.72 -8.27
C ALA A 41 -8.94 -3.32 -6.94
N ARG A 42 -9.83 -4.18 -6.41
CA ARG A 42 -10.49 -3.97 -5.12
C ARG A 42 -9.47 -3.95 -3.97
N GLN A 43 -8.55 -4.91 -3.96
CA GLN A 43 -7.49 -4.98 -2.96
C GLN A 43 -6.56 -3.77 -3.05
N LYS A 44 -6.20 -3.32 -4.26
CA LYS A 44 -5.42 -2.08 -4.48
C LYS A 44 -6.11 -0.85 -3.89
N ALA A 45 -7.39 -0.64 -4.20
CA ALA A 45 -8.14 0.51 -3.70
C ALA A 45 -8.22 0.50 -2.16
N ARG A 46 -8.55 -0.66 -1.58
CA ARG A 46 -8.63 -0.84 -0.12
C ARG A 46 -7.31 -0.52 0.57
N TRP A 47 -6.22 -1.15 0.12
CA TRP A 47 -4.92 -1.00 0.79
C TRP A 47 -4.27 0.36 0.53
N LYS A 48 -4.55 1.00 -0.61
CA LYS A 48 -4.16 2.40 -0.84
C LYS A 48 -4.83 3.33 0.18
N HIS A 49 -6.14 3.15 0.42
CA HIS A 49 -6.86 3.96 1.40
C HIS A 49 -6.30 3.77 2.82
N VAL A 50 -6.07 2.52 3.23
CA VAL A 50 -5.45 2.20 4.52
C VAL A 50 -4.07 2.83 4.66
N PHE A 51 -3.22 2.72 3.63
CA PHE A 51 -1.88 3.28 3.68
C PHE A 51 -1.88 4.81 3.80
N ILE A 52 -2.73 5.49 3.04
CA ILE A 52 -2.88 6.95 3.13
C ILE A 52 -3.33 7.38 4.53
N ALA A 53 -4.34 6.70 5.09
CA ALA A 53 -4.82 7.02 6.44
C ALA A 53 -3.73 6.81 7.51
N MET A 54 -2.93 5.75 7.41
CA MET A 54 -1.78 5.52 8.29
C MET A 54 -0.74 6.64 8.12
N LEU A 55 -0.37 6.96 6.88
CA LEU A 55 0.60 8.00 6.57
C LEU A 55 0.16 9.37 7.09
N GLU A 56 -1.13 9.70 6.97
CA GLU A 56 -1.69 10.94 7.50
C GLU A 56 -1.60 11.02 9.02
N ARG A 57 -1.89 9.90 9.70
CA ARG A 57 -1.81 9.77 11.16
C ARG A 57 -0.38 9.89 11.68
N GLU A 58 0.56 9.14 11.11
CA GLU A 58 1.95 9.14 11.56
C GLU A 58 2.63 10.50 11.33
N LEU A 59 2.24 11.23 10.29
CA LEU A 59 2.78 12.55 10.00
C LEU A 59 2.05 13.71 10.69
N GLY A 60 1.13 13.42 11.62
CA GLY A 60 0.37 14.44 12.36
C GLY A 60 -0.54 15.30 11.47
N THR A 61 -0.89 14.81 10.29
CA THR A 61 -1.80 15.48 9.35
C THR A 61 -3.23 14.95 9.42
N ALA A 62 -3.49 13.94 10.25
CA ALA A 62 -4.82 13.47 10.59
C ALA A 62 -5.44 14.41 11.64
N GLY A 63 -6.19 15.40 11.16
CA GLY A 63 -7.08 16.24 11.97
C GLY A 63 -8.52 15.80 11.81
#